data_AF-A0A7C0Z447-F1
#
_entry.id   AF-A0A7C0Z447-F1
#
_cell.length_a   1.000
_cell.length_b   1.000
_cell.length_c   1.000
_cell.angle_alpha   90.00
_cell.angle_beta   90.00
_cell.angle_gamma   90.00
#
_symmetry.space_group_name_H-M   'P 1'
#
loop_
_entity.id
_entity.type
_entity.pdbx_description
1 polymer ?
#
loop_
_entity_poly.entity_id
_entity_poly.type
_entity_poly.pdbx_seq_one_letter_code
_entity_poly.pdbx_strand_id
1 'polypeptide(L)'
;LEDVVIIAATNRPDILDPAILRPGRIDRLIYVPSPDEEARYEIFKIHTRNMPLAEDVDLRHLAKITAGYSGADIEAVCREAAMNALRRDMNAASVTMADFEAALETIGPSITPDVDKWYKSFAQRVKKVEKPATPIA
;
A
#
# COMPACT_ATOMS: atom_id res chain seq x y z
N LEU A 1 24.58 18.72 -15.58
CA LEU A 1 23.61 17.78 -14.96
C LEU A 1 22.22 18.32 -15.26
N GLU A 2 21.78 18.25 -16.53
CA GLU A 2 20.45 18.79 -16.91
C GLU A 2 19.40 17.67 -17.05
N ASP A 3 19.78 16.41 -16.89
CA ASP A 3 18.90 15.24 -17.08
C ASP A 3 18.83 14.31 -15.86
N VAL A 4 18.94 14.84 -14.64
CA VAL A 4 18.87 14.03 -13.41
C VAL A 4 17.67 14.44 -12.56
N VAL A 5 16.83 13.45 -12.25
CA VAL A 5 15.69 13.59 -11.32
C VAL A 5 16.02 12.84 -10.04
N ILE A 6 15.81 13.49 -8.89
CA ILE A 6 16.02 12.90 -7.56
C ILE A 6 14.65 12.60 -6.94
N ILE A 7 14.45 11.36 -6.52
CA ILE A 7 13.26 10.90 -5.79
C ILE A 7 13.72 10.36 -4.44
N ALA A 8 13.04 10.77 -3.36
CA ALA A 8 13.27 10.28 -2.02
C ALA A 8 11.96 9.78 -1.39
N ALA A 9 12.05 8.81 -0.50
CA ALA A 9 10.92 8.23 0.23
C ALA A 9 11.23 8.16 1.74
N THR A 10 10.23 8.39 2.59
CA THR A 10 10.37 8.29 4.05
C THR A 10 9.07 7.85 4.72
N ASN A 11 9.18 7.04 5.76
CA ASN A 11 8.06 6.69 6.67
C ASN A 11 8.04 7.59 7.93
N ARG A 12 9.02 8.48 8.07
CA ARG A 12 9.17 9.38 9.23
C ARG A 12 9.43 10.80 8.76
N PRO A 13 8.45 11.47 8.16
CA PRO A 13 8.64 12.82 7.68
C PRO A 13 8.77 13.87 8.81
N ASP A 14 8.43 13.50 10.05
CA ASP A 14 8.53 14.32 11.26
C ASP A 14 9.97 14.55 11.75
N ILE A 15 10.90 13.66 11.40
CA ILE A 15 12.31 13.75 11.82
C ILE A 15 13.23 14.30 10.73
N LEU A 16 12.68 14.62 9.55
CA LEU A 16 13.47 15.19 8.46
C LEU A 16 13.95 16.59 8.81
N ASP A 17 15.21 16.89 8.48
CA ASP A 17 15.74 18.25 8.58
C ASP A 17 14.94 19.17 7.63
N PRO A 18 14.26 20.22 8.14
CA PRO A 18 13.53 21.17 7.32
C PRO A 18 14.38 21.85 6.24
N ALA A 19 15.71 21.88 6.40
CA ALA A 19 16.61 22.41 5.39
C ALA A 19 16.55 21.63 4.07
N ILE A 20 16.31 20.32 4.09
CA ILE A 20 16.23 19.48 2.87
C ILE A 20 14.98 19.82 2.04
N LEU A 21 13.93 20.37 2.67
CA LEU A 21 12.65 20.70 2.04
C LEU A 21 12.58 22.13 1.48
N ARG A 22 13.68 22.89 1.56
CA ARG A 22 13.73 24.27 1.02
C ARG A 22 13.75 24.25 -0.52
N PRO A 23 13.25 25.30 -1.18
CA PRO A 23 13.25 25.41 -2.65
C PRO A 23 14.63 25.12 -3.27
N GLY A 24 14.63 24.36 -4.38
CA GLY A 24 15.85 23.92 -5.08
C GLY A 24 16.50 22.66 -4.50
N ARG A 25 15.83 21.96 -3.58
CA ARG A 25 16.25 20.67 -3.00
C ARG A 25 15.14 19.62 -3.21
N ILE A 26 14.62 19.02 -2.14
CA ILE A 26 13.46 18.11 -2.19
C ILE A 26 12.20 18.93 -1.86
N ASP A 27 11.85 19.84 -2.77
CA ASP A 27 10.79 20.83 -2.56
C ASP A 27 9.42 20.40 -3.11
N ARG A 28 9.30 19.17 -3.62
CA ARG A 28 8.03 18.52 -4.02
C ARG A 28 7.71 17.36 -3.10
N LEU A 29 6.62 17.48 -2.35
CA LEU A 29 6.18 16.46 -1.41
C LEU A 29 4.91 15.77 -1.91
N ILE A 30 5.00 14.46 -2.15
CA ILE A 30 3.88 13.62 -2.59
C ILE A 30 3.49 12.71 -1.43
N TYR A 31 2.25 12.83 -0.98
CA TYR A 31 1.67 11.89 -0.02
C TYR A 31 1.12 10.67 -0.74
N VAL A 32 1.58 9.48 -0.36
CA VAL A 32 1.07 8.19 -0.83
C VAL A 32 0.11 7.66 0.24
N PRO A 33 -1.22 7.65 -0.01
CA PRO A 33 -2.19 7.19 0.97
C PRO A 33 -2.24 5.66 1.05
N SER A 34 -2.79 5.17 2.16
CA SER A 34 -3.24 3.78 2.30
C SER A 34 -4.23 3.42 1.18
N PRO A 35 -4.21 2.18 0.65
CA PRO A 35 -5.06 1.79 -0.47
C PRO A 35 -6.53 1.74 -0.05
N ASP A 36 -7.40 2.31 -0.88
CA ASP A 36 -8.85 2.13 -0.78
C ASP A 36 -9.28 0.74 -1.32
N GLU A 37 -10.58 0.45 -1.30
CA GLU A 37 -11.08 -0.85 -1.74
C GLU A 37 -10.72 -1.19 -3.19
N GLU A 38 -10.86 -0.23 -4.12
CA GLU A 38 -10.54 -0.47 -5.53
C GLU A 38 -9.03 -0.61 -5.74
N ALA A 39 -8.21 0.18 -5.05
CA ALA A 39 -6.76 0.02 -5.05
C ALA A 39 -6.35 -1.36 -4.51
N ARG A 40 -6.98 -1.85 -3.43
CA ARG A 40 -6.72 -3.21 -2.91
C ARG A 40 -7.12 -4.28 -3.92
N TYR A 41 -8.24 -4.12 -4.62
CA TYR A 41 -8.65 -5.03 -5.70
C TYR A 41 -7.59 -5.10 -6.81
N GLU A 42 -7.07 -3.96 -7.26
CA GLU A 42 -6.01 -3.94 -8.26
C GLU A 42 -4.69 -4.53 -7.73
N ILE A 43 -4.35 -4.32 -6.47
CA ILE A 43 -3.19 -4.95 -5.81
C ILE A 43 -3.36 -6.48 -5.79
N PHE A 44 -4.54 -6.99 -5.39
CA PHE A 44 -4.84 -8.43 -5.47
C PHE A 44 -4.68 -8.96 -6.89
N LYS A 45 -5.20 -8.26 -7.90
CA LYS A 45 -5.02 -8.65 -9.32
C LYS A 45 -3.56 -8.69 -9.75
N ILE A 46 -2.72 -7.77 -9.26
CA ILE A 46 -1.29 -7.75 -9.56
C ILE A 46 -0.61 -9.00 -8.97
N HIS A 47 -0.83 -9.27 -7.68
CA HIS A 47 -0.15 -10.38 -6.99
C HIS A 47 -0.71 -11.76 -7.35
N THR A 48 -1.93 -11.84 -7.89
CA THR A 48 -2.53 -13.10 -8.34
C THR A 48 -2.43 -13.32 -9.86
N ARG A 49 -1.85 -12.40 -10.62
CA ARG A 49 -1.82 -12.45 -12.11
C ARG A 49 -1.29 -13.75 -12.70
N ASN A 50 -0.29 -14.35 -12.04
CA ASN A 50 0.35 -15.60 -12.47
C ASN A 50 0.03 -16.77 -11.54
N MET A 51 -0.96 -16.60 -10.66
CA MET A 51 -1.41 -17.62 -9.72
C MET A 51 -2.59 -18.36 -10.36
N PRO A 52 -2.58 -19.70 -10.43
CA PRO A 52 -3.74 -20.44 -10.89
C PRO A 52 -4.82 -20.35 -9.81
N LEU A 53 -5.79 -19.46 -10.00
CA LEU A 53 -6.93 -19.31 -9.09
C LEU A 53 -8.03 -20.30 -9.46
N ALA A 54 -8.67 -20.88 -8.45
CA ALA A 54 -9.91 -21.65 -8.64
C ALA A 54 -11.10 -20.69 -8.90
N GLU A 55 -12.18 -21.23 -9.46
CA GLU A 55 -13.36 -20.45 -9.84
C GLU A 55 -14.09 -19.79 -8.65
N ASP A 56 -13.86 -20.29 -7.43
CA ASP A 56 -14.46 -19.79 -6.19
C ASP A 56 -13.75 -18.53 -5.64
N VAL A 57 -12.60 -18.14 -6.18
CA VAL A 57 -11.83 -17.00 -5.68
C VAL A 57 -12.42 -15.68 -6.15
N ASP A 58 -13.04 -14.93 -5.22
CA ASP A 58 -13.54 -13.58 -5.46
C ASP A 58 -12.58 -12.50 -4.92
N LEU A 59 -11.78 -11.92 -5.82
CA LEU A 59 -10.85 -10.83 -5.48
C LEU A 59 -11.54 -9.54 -5.02
N ARG A 60 -12.78 -9.28 -5.48
CA ARG A 60 -13.55 -8.11 -4.99
C ARG A 60 -14.01 -8.34 -3.56
N HIS A 61 -14.42 -9.56 -3.24
CA HIS A 61 -14.73 -9.92 -1.86
C HIS A 61 -13.52 -9.76 -0.94
N LEU A 62 -12.34 -10.28 -1.36
CA LEU A 62 -11.09 -10.11 -0.61
C LEU A 62 -10.77 -8.63 -0.38
N ALA A 63 -10.82 -7.80 -1.43
CA ALA A 63 -10.55 -6.37 -1.32
C ALA A 63 -11.47 -5.65 -0.31
N LYS A 64 -12.74 -6.07 -0.22
CA LYS A 64 -13.72 -5.52 0.71
C LYS A 64 -13.41 -5.88 2.16
N ILE A 65 -13.01 -7.12 2.44
CA ILE A 65 -12.77 -7.58 3.82
C ILE A 65 -11.37 -7.24 4.36
N THR A 66 -10.42 -6.86 3.49
CA THR A 66 -9.06 -6.48 3.89
C THR A 66 -8.88 -4.98 4.13
N ALA A 67 -9.83 -4.32 4.78
CA ALA A 67 -9.68 -2.92 5.17
C ALA A 67 -8.48 -2.74 6.13
N GLY A 68 -7.65 -1.71 5.90
CA GLY A 68 -6.44 -1.45 6.68
C GLY A 68 -5.20 -2.25 6.25
N TYR A 69 -5.31 -3.05 5.19
CA TYR A 69 -4.15 -3.76 4.63
C TYR A 69 -3.34 -2.81 3.75
N SER A 70 -2.01 -2.88 3.90
CA SER A 70 -1.06 -2.29 2.95
C SER A 70 -0.91 -3.17 1.71
N GLY A 71 -0.22 -2.66 0.69
CA GLY A 71 0.14 -3.49 -0.47
C GLY A 71 1.01 -4.70 -0.08
N ALA A 72 1.91 -4.52 0.89
CA ALA A 72 2.75 -5.60 1.40
C ALA A 72 1.95 -6.66 2.17
N ASP A 73 0.91 -6.26 2.91
CA ASP A 73 0.04 -7.21 3.60
C ASP A 73 -0.74 -8.06 2.60
N ILE A 74 -1.25 -7.45 1.52
CA ILE A 74 -1.96 -8.18 0.45
C ILE A 74 -1.02 -9.14 -0.29
N GLU A 75 0.19 -8.70 -0.60
CA GLU A 75 1.23 -9.58 -1.16
C GLU A 75 1.48 -10.79 -0.25
N ALA A 76 1.62 -10.54 1.06
CA ALA A 76 1.82 -11.60 2.03
C ALA A 76 0.63 -12.56 2.06
N VAL A 77 -0.61 -12.08 2.03
CA VAL A 77 -1.82 -12.91 1.95
C VAL A 77 -1.80 -13.79 0.71
N CYS A 78 -1.51 -13.23 -0.46
CA CYS A 78 -1.44 -14.00 -1.70
C CYS A 78 -0.35 -15.09 -1.63
N ARG A 79 0.83 -14.74 -1.10
CA ARG A 79 1.94 -15.69 -0.92
C ARG A 79 1.56 -16.82 0.04
N GLU A 80 0.92 -16.50 1.17
CA GLU A 80 0.53 -17.49 2.16
C GLU A 80 -0.61 -18.38 1.65
N ALA A 81 -1.57 -17.84 0.88
CA ALA A 81 -2.61 -18.63 0.22
C ALA A 81 -2.00 -19.65 -0.76
N ALA A 82 -1.01 -19.25 -1.55
CA ALA A 82 -0.29 -20.18 -2.42
C ALA A 82 0.45 -21.28 -1.62
N MET A 83 1.07 -20.92 -0.50
CA MET A 83 1.69 -21.89 0.40
C MET A 83 0.67 -22.84 1.04
N ASN A 84 -0.51 -22.34 1.41
CA ASN A 84 -1.61 -23.15 1.94
C ASN A 84 -2.07 -24.20 0.92
N ALA A 85 -2.23 -23.79 -0.35
CA ALA A 85 -2.58 -24.72 -1.43
C ALA A 85 -1.55 -25.86 -1.58
N LEU A 86 -0.24 -25.52 -1.55
CA LEU A 86 0.85 -26.51 -1.64
C LEU A 86 0.94 -27.42 -0.41
N ARG A 87 0.62 -26.90 0.79
CA ARG A 87 0.59 -27.71 2.02
C ARG A 87 -0.60 -28.67 2.03
N ARG A 88 -1.74 -28.27 1.44
CA ARG A 88 -2.91 -29.12 1.26
C ARG A 88 -2.63 -30.26 0.27
N ASP A 89 -2.03 -29.93 -0.87
CA ASP A 89 -1.60 -30.90 -1.89
C ASP A 89 -0.40 -30.37 -2.67
N MET A 90 0.70 -31.13 -2.69
CA MET A 90 1.91 -30.76 -3.45
C MET A 90 1.67 -30.67 -4.96
N ASN A 91 0.61 -31.31 -5.47
CA ASN A 91 0.21 -31.26 -6.87
C ASN A 91 -1.02 -30.35 -7.10
N ALA A 92 -1.36 -29.49 -6.14
CA ALA A 92 -2.50 -28.59 -6.25
C ALA A 92 -2.46 -27.80 -7.58
N ALA A 93 -3.50 -27.96 -8.38
CA ALA A 93 -3.62 -27.29 -9.67
C ALA A 93 -4.01 -25.81 -9.54
N SER A 94 -4.60 -25.42 -8.40
CA SER A 94 -5.12 -24.08 -8.16
C SER A 94 -5.17 -23.70 -6.68
N VAL A 95 -5.15 -22.39 -6.41
CA VAL A 95 -5.37 -21.77 -5.10
C VAL A 95 -6.87 -21.45 -4.97
N THR A 96 -7.48 -21.90 -3.89
CA THR A 96 -8.92 -21.79 -3.60
C THR A 96 -9.23 -20.66 -2.64
N MET A 97 -10.51 -20.30 -2.53
CA MET A 97 -10.92 -19.27 -1.58
C MET A 97 -10.59 -19.65 -0.12
N ALA A 98 -10.71 -20.93 0.23
CA ALA A 98 -10.36 -21.44 1.55
C ALA A 98 -8.86 -21.23 1.91
N ASP A 99 -7.98 -21.27 0.90
CA ASP A 99 -6.55 -21.02 1.11
C ASP A 99 -6.28 -19.53 1.46
N PHE A 100 -7.05 -18.62 0.87
CA PHE A 100 -7.03 -17.18 1.19
C PHE A 100 -7.65 -16.90 2.56
N GLU A 101 -8.77 -17.54 2.89
CA GLU A 101 -9.40 -17.40 4.22
C GLU A 101 -8.42 -17.82 5.32
N ALA A 102 -7.76 -18.97 5.17
CA ALA A 102 -6.73 -19.41 6.11
C ALA A 102 -5.53 -18.46 6.17
N ALA A 103 -5.14 -17.84 5.05
CA ALA A 103 -4.07 -16.84 5.03
C ALA A 103 -4.46 -15.58 5.83
N LEU A 104 -5.71 -15.12 5.71
CA LEU A 104 -6.24 -13.95 6.42
C LEU A 104 -6.35 -14.14 7.94
N GLU A 105 -6.46 -15.38 8.43
CA GLU A 105 -6.39 -15.67 9.87
C GLU A 105 -4.99 -15.41 10.44
N THR A 106 -3.96 -15.55 9.62
CA THR A 106 -2.55 -15.42 10.05
C THR A 106 -1.96 -14.04 9.77
N ILE A 107 -2.41 -13.38 8.71
CA ILE A 107 -1.88 -12.10 8.24
C ILE A 107 -2.92 -11.04 8.49
N GLY A 108 -2.69 -10.20 9.50
CA GLY A 108 -3.55 -9.07 9.83
C GLY A 108 -3.15 -7.75 9.14
N PRO A 109 -4.00 -6.72 9.24
CA PRO A 109 -3.70 -5.39 8.70
C PRO A 109 -2.55 -4.73 9.45
N SER A 110 -1.58 -4.17 8.72
CA SER A 110 -0.48 -3.39 9.31
C SER A 110 -0.82 -1.91 9.51
N ILE A 111 -1.84 -1.38 8.82
CA ILE A 111 -2.21 0.03 8.88
C ILE A 111 -3.35 0.23 9.89
N THR A 112 -3.02 0.83 11.03
CA THR A 112 -4.03 1.19 12.03
C THR A 112 -4.71 2.52 11.68
N PRO A 113 -5.96 2.75 12.12
CA PRO A 113 -6.66 4.02 11.90
C PRO A 113 -5.90 5.25 12.41
N ASP A 114 -5.17 5.11 13.53
CA ASP A 114 -4.39 6.20 14.12
C ASP A 114 -3.19 6.58 13.26
N VAL A 115 -2.51 5.57 12.69
CA VAL A 115 -1.39 5.78 11.77
C VAL A 115 -1.86 6.48 10.51
N ASP A 116 -2.96 6.02 9.91
CA ASP A 116 -3.53 6.64 8.70
C ASP A 116 -3.98 8.09 8.95
N LYS A 117 -4.61 8.35 10.10
CA LYS A 117 -5.01 9.70 10.52
C LYS A 117 -3.80 10.62 10.71
N TRP A 118 -2.73 10.12 11.32
CA TRP A 118 -1.50 10.87 11.51
C TRP A 118 -0.91 11.31 10.17
N TYR A 119 -0.72 10.39 9.23
CA TYR A 119 -0.19 10.69 7.90
C TYR A 119 -1.06 11.68 7.12
N LYS A 120 -2.39 11.53 7.16
CA LYS A 120 -3.33 12.48 6.53
C LYS A 120 -3.18 13.88 7.12
N SER A 121 -3.04 14.00 8.44
CA SER A 121 -2.86 15.29 9.12
C SER A 121 -1.53 15.94 8.72
N PHE A 122 -0.46 15.16 8.59
CA PHE A 122 0.85 15.63 8.17
C PHE A 122 0.80 16.17 6.74
N ALA A 123 0.22 15.41 5.81
CA ALA A 123 0.08 15.82 4.41
C ALA A 123 -0.69 17.13 4.25
N GLN A 124 -1.73 17.36 5.06
CA GLN A 124 -2.48 18.62 5.07
C GLN A 124 -1.66 19.81 5.58
N ARG A 125 -0.80 19.60 6.59
CA ARG A 125 0.08 20.66 7.12
C ARG A 125 1.10 21.07 6.07
N VAL A 126 1.73 20.11 5.40
CA VAL A 126 2.70 20.36 4.33
C VAL A 126 2.08 21.17 3.19
N LYS A 127 0.90 20.78 2.69
CA LYS A 127 0.18 21.52 1.64
C LYS A 127 -0.17 22.96 2.02
N LYS A 128 -0.35 23.27 3.31
CA LYS A 128 -0.60 24.64 3.78
C LYS A 128 0.67 25.50 3.79
N VAL A 129 1.84 24.90 4.04
CA VAL A 129 3.14 25.60 4.06
C VAL A 129 3.60 25.97 2.65
N GLU A 130 3.25 25.19 1.63
CA GLU A 130 3.57 25.48 0.22
C GLU A 130 2.85 26.72 -0.35
N LYS A 131 1.73 27.19 0.24
CA LYS A 131 1.05 28.40 -0.25
C LYS A 131 1.87 29.64 0.13
N PRO A 132 2.45 30.39 -0.84
CA PRO A 132 3.26 31.54 -0.51
C PRO A 132 2.41 32.65 0.13
N ALA A 133 2.96 33.32 1.14
CA ALA A 133 2.35 34.44 1.85
C ALA A 133 2.49 35.79 1.10
N THR A 134 2.69 35.78 -0.22
CA THR A 134 2.83 37.01 -0.99
C THR A 134 2.18 36.84 -2.37
N PRO A 135 1.16 37.67 -2.71
CA PRO A 135 0.78 37.81 -4.10
C PRO A 135 1.98 38.37 -4.85
N ILE A 136 2.39 37.69 -5.91
CA ILE A 136 3.30 38.28 -6.90
C ILE A 136 2.52 39.46 -7.48
N ALA A 137 3.01 40.67 -7.19
CA ALA A 137 2.50 41.93 -7.74
C ALA A 137 2.86 42.06 -9.23
#